data_AF-A0A3D4IIA5-F1
#
_entry.id   AF-A0A3D4IIA5-F1
#
_cell.length_a   1.000
_cell.length_b   1.000
_cell.length_c   1.000
_cell.angle_alpha   90.00
_cell.angle_beta   90.00
_cell.angle_gamma   90.00
#
_symmetry.space_group_name_H-M   'P 1'
#
loop_
_entity.id
_entity.type
_entity.pdbx_description
1 polymer ?
#
loop_
_entity_poly.entity_id
_entity_poly.type
_entity_poly.pdbx_seq_one_letter_code
_entity_poly.pdbx_strand_id
1 'polypeptide(L)'
;MNAKFASSIILSIVCAISLSFSNPVLAGDKLTSQKVHNAVWQFLEGSAGGLQVIGVLEVPQQNVAKADLVIQNWLLATPKNDPVTAYALGPGGQTFKWSGRAVAVFVHYNDGRWVLNRVAFERGTFDNLNIVAR
;
A
#
# COMPACT_ATOMS: atom_id res chain seq x y z
N MET A 1 -0.26 59.08 20.28
CA MET A 1 0.78 58.05 20.49
C MET A 1 0.37 57.17 21.68
N ASN A 2 0.47 55.85 21.48
CA ASN A 2 0.46 54.76 22.47
C ASN A 2 -0.89 54.25 22.99
N ALA A 3 -1.41 53.26 22.27
CA ALA A 3 -2.31 52.23 22.79
C ALA A 3 -1.56 51.34 23.81
N LYS A 4 -2.22 51.03 24.94
CA LYS A 4 -1.77 50.02 25.91
C LYS A 4 -2.69 48.81 25.80
N PHE A 5 -2.08 47.66 25.49
CA PHE A 5 -2.72 46.37 25.25
C PHE A 5 -3.17 45.70 26.56
N ALA A 6 -4.27 44.97 26.45
CA ALA A 6 -4.91 44.19 27.50
C ALA A 6 -4.09 42.96 27.94
N SER A 7 -4.29 42.55 29.19
CA SER A 7 -3.63 41.45 29.89
C SER A 7 -4.66 40.40 30.32
N SER A 8 -4.41 39.11 30.07
CA SER A 8 -4.92 37.88 30.76
C SER A 8 -4.69 36.67 29.83
N ILE A 9 -3.65 35.85 30.00
CA ILE A 9 -3.44 34.74 30.96
C ILE A 9 -4.24 33.46 30.63
N ILE A 10 -3.53 32.54 29.95
CA ILE A 10 -3.37 31.07 30.14
C ILE A 10 -4.60 30.13 30.03
N LEU A 11 -4.55 29.20 29.06
CA LEU A 11 -4.66 27.76 29.39
C LEU A 11 -3.88 26.87 28.40
N SER A 12 -2.96 26.11 28.97
CA SER A 12 -1.95 25.27 28.34
C SER A 12 -2.47 23.89 27.98
N ILE A 13 -2.20 23.42 26.74
CA ILE A 13 -1.88 22.02 26.47
C ILE A 13 -0.67 22.02 25.55
N VAL A 14 0.52 21.97 26.16
CA VAL A 14 1.76 21.69 25.45
C VAL A 14 1.80 20.18 25.28
N CYS A 15 1.32 19.67 24.15
CA CYS A 15 1.62 18.31 23.74
C CYS A 15 3.07 18.33 23.25
N ALA A 16 3.98 17.83 24.08
CA ALA A 16 5.40 17.74 23.76
C ALA A 16 5.60 16.83 22.54
N ILE A 17 5.78 17.43 21.36
CA ILE A 17 6.31 16.72 20.20
C ILE A 17 7.82 16.62 20.42
N SER A 18 8.28 15.47 20.94
CA SER A 18 9.70 15.12 20.96
C SER A 18 10.19 15.00 19.51
N LEU A 19 10.72 16.10 18.97
CA LEU A 19 11.48 16.11 17.73
C LEU A 19 12.82 15.39 17.98
N SER A 20 12.80 14.07 17.79
CA SER A 20 14.04 13.31 17.66
C SER A 20 14.63 13.62 16.29
N PHE A 21 15.66 14.46 16.26
CA PHE A 21 16.49 14.68 15.07
C PHE A 21 17.23 13.38 14.76
N SER A 22 16.60 12.54 13.95
CA SER A 22 17.30 11.44 13.29
C SER A 22 18.16 12.07 12.19
N ASN A 23 19.46 11.77 12.23
CA ASN A 23 20.42 12.14 11.19
C ASN A 23 19.81 11.94 9.80
N PRO A 24 20.05 12.84 8.83
CA PRO A 24 19.70 12.57 7.45
C PRO A 24 20.64 11.47 6.94
N VAL A 25 20.31 10.21 7.24
CA VAL A 25 20.57 9.13 6.31
C VAL A 25 19.95 9.63 5.01
N LEU A 26 20.76 9.73 3.94
CA LEU A 26 20.26 10.00 2.59
C LEU A 26 18.91 9.28 2.47
N ALA A 27 17.83 10.06 2.42
CA ALA A 27 16.49 9.51 2.46
C ALA A 27 16.28 8.78 1.14
N GLY A 28 16.77 7.54 1.06
CA GLY A 28 16.33 6.58 0.08
C GLY A 28 14.81 6.58 0.16
N ASP A 29 14.18 6.70 -0.99
CA ASP A 29 12.80 7.11 -1.16
C ASP A 29 11.86 6.13 -0.44
N LYS A 30 11.61 6.35 0.86
CA LYS A 30 10.96 5.37 1.74
C LYS A 30 9.64 4.88 1.15
N LEU A 31 9.36 3.58 1.28
CA LEU A 31 8.09 3.02 0.85
C LEU A 31 7.03 3.35 1.91
N THR A 32 6.23 4.37 1.61
CA THR A 32 5.12 4.79 2.49
C THR A 32 3.87 3.99 2.21
N SER A 33 2.95 3.92 3.18
CA SER A 33 1.62 3.31 2.99
C SER A 33 0.85 3.93 1.83
N GLN A 34 1.04 5.23 1.54
CA GLN A 34 0.41 5.89 0.41
C GLN A 34 0.96 5.38 -0.93
N LYS A 35 2.29 5.25 -1.06
CA LYS A 35 2.94 4.69 -2.26
C LYS A 35 2.49 3.26 -2.52
N VAL A 36 2.39 2.46 -1.44
CA VAL A 36 1.85 1.09 -1.50
C VAL A 36 0.41 1.10 -1.98
N HIS A 37 -0.45 1.93 -1.37
CA HIS A 37 -1.85 2.04 -1.74
C HIS A 37 -1.98 2.37 -3.23
N ASN A 38 -1.26 3.38 -3.72
CA ASN A 38 -1.32 3.79 -5.13
C ASN A 38 -0.90 2.66 -6.09
N ALA A 39 0.21 1.97 -5.81
CA ALA A 39 0.69 0.87 -6.65
C ALA A 39 -0.28 -0.31 -6.67
N VAL A 40 -0.78 -0.71 -5.50
CA VAL A 40 -1.73 -1.83 -5.38
C VAL A 40 -3.07 -1.44 -5.99
N TRP A 41 -3.54 -0.21 -5.80
CA TRP A 41 -4.78 0.27 -6.43
C TRP A 41 -4.70 0.26 -7.96
N GLN A 42 -3.53 0.63 -8.51
CA GLN A 42 -3.26 0.51 -9.93
C GLN A 42 -3.25 -0.96 -10.39
N PHE A 43 -2.66 -1.88 -9.61
CA PHE A 43 -2.71 -3.31 -9.89
C PHE A 43 -4.15 -3.85 -9.90
N LEU A 44 -4.98 -3.41 -8.98
CA LEU A 44 -6.40 -3.76 -8.91
C LEU A 44 -7.21 -3.08 -10.04
N GLU A 45 -6.60 -2.22 -10.85
CA GLU A 45 -7.24 -1.44 -11.91
C GLU A 45 -8.47 -0.65 -11.43
N GLY A 46 -8.47 -0.24 -10.14
CA GLY A 46 -9.63 0.42 -9.51
C GLY A 46 -10.89 -0.45 -9.41
N SER A 47 -10.79 -1.75 -9.64
CA SER A 47 -11.92 -2.69 -9.63
C SER A 47 -12.31 -3.19 -8.23
N ALA A 48 -11.60 -2.73 -7.20
CA ALA A 48 -11.93 -3.00 -5.80
C ALA A 48 -12.87 -1.94 -5.23
N GLY A 49 -13.76 -2.35 -4.33
CA GLY A 49 -14.58 -1.43 -3.55
C GLY A 49 -13.83 -0.75 -2.40
N GLY A 50 -12.65 -1.25 -2.05
CA GLY A 50 -11.79 -0.65 -1.03
C GLY A 50 -10.44 -1.35 -0.90
N LEU A 51 -9.42 -0.59 -0.49
CA LEU A 51 -8.08 -1.07 -0.22
C LEU A 51 -7.57 -0.41 1.06
N GLN A 52 -7.10 -1.21 2.02
CA GLN A 52 -6.48 -0.74 3.24
C GLN A 52 -5.07 -1.33 3.36
N VAL A 53 -4.09 -0.46 3.61
CA VAL A 53 -2.72 -0.86 3.95
C VAL A 53 -2.62 -0.93 5.48
N ILE A 54 -2.40 -2.12 6.02
CA ILE A 54 -2.32 -2.38 7.47
C ILE A 54 -0.94 -2.02 8.00
N GLY A 55 0.11 -2.36 7.26
CA GLY A 55 1.48 -2.10 7.65
C GLY A 55 2.44 -2.29 6.48
N VAL A 56 3.61 -1.66 6.59
CA VAL A 56 4.72 -1.81 5.64
C VAL A 56 5.97 -2.12 6.44
N LEU A 57 6.59 -3.26 6.13
CA LEU A 57 7.84 -3.73 6.71
C LEU A 57 8.91 -3.74 5.63
N GLU A 58 9.81 -2.77 5.67
CA GLU A 58 10.99 -2.74 4.83
C GLU A 58 12.10 -3.63 5.42
N VAL A 59 12.79 -4.35 4.56
CA VAL A 59 13.99 -5.14 4.90
C VAL A 59 15.14 -4.60 4.06
N PRO A 60 15.85 -3.55 4.53
CA PRO A 60 16.85 -2.85 3.73
C PRO A 60 17.98 -3.76 3.24
N GLN A 61 18.37 -4.76 4.04
CA GLN A 61 19.39 -5.74 3.69
C GLN A 61 19.03 -6.60 2.46
N GLN A 62 17.75 -6.68 2.12
CA GLN A 62 17.24 -7.49 1.01
C GLN A 62 16.71 -6.63 -0.14
N ASN A 63 16.75 -5.29 -0.03
CA ASN A 63 16.10 -4.38 -0.99
C ASN A 63 14.63 -4.77 -1.25
N VAL A 64 13.94 -5.25 -0.22
CA VAL A 64 12.57 -5.75 -0.31
C VAL A 64 11.73 -5.13 0.79
N ALA A 65 10.47 -4.87 0.50
CA ALA A 65 9.48 -4.49 1.50
C ALA A 65 8.23 -5.33 1.35
N LYS A 66 7.61 -5.67 2.48
CA LYS A 66 6.34 -6.38 2.55
C LYS A 66 5.28 -5.45 3.09
N ALA A 67 4.10 -5.45 2.47
CA ALA A 67 2.96 -4.71 2.94
C ALA A 67 1.76 -5.64 3.16
N ASP A 68 1.18 -5.56 4.34
CA ASP A 68 -0.05 -6.27 4.67
C ASP A 68 -1.25 -5.45 4.23
N LEU A 69 -2.19 -6.09 3.55
CA LEU A 69 -3.32 -5.43 2.89
C LEU A 69 -4.64 -6.09 3.27
N VAL A 70 -5.70 -5.30 3.26
CA VAL A 70 -7.08 -5.78 3.23
C VAL A 70 -7.74 -5.20 1.98
N ILE A 71 -8.27 -6.08 1.14
CA ILE A 71 -8.93 -5.72 -0.12
C ILE A 71 -10.41 -6.06 0.01
N GLN A 72 -11.28 -5.19 -0.49
CA GLN A 72 -12.72 -5.34 -0.45
C GLN A 72 -13.31 -5.30 -1.85
N ASN A 73 -14.23 -6.22 -2.13
CA ASN A 73 -15.02 -6.29 -3.36
C ASN A 73 -14.18 -6.20 -4.65
N TRP A 74 -12.98 -6.79 -4.67
CA TRP A 74 -12.14 -6.85 -5.86
C TRP A 74 -12.78 -7.74 -6.92
N LEU A 75 -13.04 -7.18 -8.10
CA LEU A 75 -13.60 -7.90 -9.23
C LEU A 75 -12.49 -8.66 -9.97
N LEU A 76 -12.38 -9.96 -9.75
CA LEU A 76 -11.48 -10.81 -10.53
C LEU A 76 -12.22 -11.35 -11.76
N ALA A 77 -11.70 -11.02 -12.94
CA ALA A 77 -12.10 -11.66 -14.18
C ALA A 77 -11.28 -12.95 -14.37
N THR A 78 -11.98 -14.06 -14.54
CA THR A 78 -11.34 -15.33 -14.85
C THR A 78 -11.23 -15.47 -16.37
N PRO A 79 -10.04 -15.71 -16.96
CA PRO A 79 -9.96 -15.94 -18.39
C PRO A 79 -10.74 -17.20 -18.76
N LYS A 80 -11.55 -17.09 -19.82
CA LYS A 80 -12.47 -18.12 -20.35
C LYS A 80 -11.83 -19.51 -20.60
N ASN A 81 -10.50 -19.57 -20.65
CA ASN A 81 -9.72 -20.76 -21.03
C ASN A 81 -8.77 -21.27 -19.93
N ASP A 82 -8.89 -20.83 -18.67
CA ASP A 82 -8.09 -21.39 -17.58
C ASP A 82 -8.79 -22.63 -16.97
N PRO A 83 -8.23 -23.84 -17.19
CA PRO A 83 -8.86 -25.10 -16.77
C PRO A 83 -8.93 -25.24 -15.25
N VAL A 84 -8.09 -24.55 -14.46
CA VAL A 84 -8.12 -24.65 -12.99
C VAL A 84 -9.34 -23.91 -12.44
N THR A 85 -9.69 -22.79 -13.06
CA THR A 85 -10.79 -21.93 -12.60
C THR A 85 -12.13 -22.18 -13.29
N ALA A 86 -12.13 -22.86 -14.45
CA ALA A 86 -13.36 -23.29 -15.13
C ALA A 86 -14.22 -24.22 -14.24
N TYR A 87 -13.60 -25.03 -13.37
CA TYR A 87 -14.31 -25.90 -12.43
C TYR A 87 -14.99 -25.14 -11.28
N ALA A 88 -14.52 -23.95 -10.93
CA ALA A 88 -15.07 -23.21 -9.79
C ALA A 88 -16.29 -22.34 -10.16
N LEU A 89 -16.42 -21.91 -11.42
CA LEU A 89 -17.39 -20.87 -11.83
C LEU A 89 -18.22 -21.21 -13.09
N GLY A 90 -18.04 -22.40 -13.66
CA GLY A 90 -18.79 -22.90 -14.81
C GLY A 90 -18.35 -22.35 -16.18
N PRO A 91 -18.78 -22.97 -17.29
CA PRO A 91 -18.44 -22.53 -18.64
C PRO A 91 -19.07 -21.16 -18.93
N GLY A 92 -18.24 -20.13 -19.11
CA GLY A 92 -18.70 -18.76 -19.40
C GLY A 92 -17.72 -17.65 -19.06
N GLY A 93 -16.72 -17.91 -18.20
CA GLY A 93 -15.79 -16.89 -17.73
C GLY A 93 -16.51 -15.86 -16.86
N GLN A 94 -16.74 -16.20 -15.59
CA GLN A 94 -17.43 -15.29 -14.68
C GLN A 94 -16.44 -14.37 -13.97
N THR A 95 -16.86 -13.11 -13.80
CA THR A 95 -16.27 -12.20 -12.83
C THR A 95 -16.82 -12.53 -11.45
N PHE A 96 -15.96 -12.62 -10.44
CA PHE A 96 -16.40 -12.77 -9.06
C PHE A 96 -15.79 -11.69 -8.20
N LYS A 97 -16.51 -11.31 -7.14
CA LYS A 97 -16.02 -10.35 -6.15
C LYS A 97 -15.31 -11.11 -5.03
N TRP A 98 -14.08 -10.72 -4.74
CA TRP A 98 -13.30 -11.25 -3.64
C TRP A 98 -12.99 -10.16 -2.62
N SER A 99 -12.99 -10.53 -1.34
CA SER A 99 -12.55 -9.68 -0.24
C SER A 99 -11.70 -10.52 0.70
N GLY A 100 -10.64 -9.94 1.25
CA GLY A 100 -9.77 -10.66 2.16
C GLY A 100 -8.44 -9.99 2.40
N ARG A 101 -7.58 -10.69 3.13
CA ARG A 101 -6.20 -10.27 3.38
C ARG A 101 -5.32 -10.62 2.19
N ALA A 102 -4.41 -9.71 1.87
CA ALA A 102 -3.38 -9.91 0.85
C ALA A 102 -2.04 -9.37 1.37
N VAL A 103 -0.96 -9.82 0.74
CA VAL A 103 0.40 -9.37 1.02
C VAL A 103 1.01 -8.88 -0.28
N ALA A 104 1.43 -7.62 -0.33
CA ALA A 104 2.19 -7.07 -1.43
C ALA A 104 3.69 -7.09 -1.11
N VAL A 105 4.51 -7.43 -2.10
CA VAL A 105 5.97 -7.40 -2.01
C VAL A 105 6.52 -6.42 -3.02
N PHE A 106 7.35 -5.52 -2.54
CA PHE A 106 8.02 -4.49 -3.32
C PHE A 106 9.52 -4.76 -3.36
N VAL A 107 10.13 -4.42 -4.47
CA VAL A 107 11.58 -4.45 -4.66
C VAL A 107 12.08 -3.02 -4.81
N HIS A 108 13.16 -2.70 -4.10
CA HIS A 108 13.87 -1.44 -4.19
C HIS A 108 14.97 -1.57 -5.25
N TYR A 109 14.96 -0.66 -6.22
CA TYR A 109 15.97 -0.59 -7.26
C TYR A 109 17.05 0.42 -6.89
N ASN A 110 18.23 0.27 -7.50
CA ASN A 110 19.38 1.14 -7.26
C ASN A 110 19.14 2.60 -7.67
N ASP A 111 18.11 2.85 -8.49
CA ASP A 111 17.66 4.18 -8.89
C ASP A 111 16.70 4.85 -7.87
N GLY A 112 16.50 4.21 -6.71
CA GLY A 112 15.67 4.72 -5.62
C GLY A 112 14.18 4.39 -5.77
N ARG A 113 13.76 3.70 -6.84
CA ARG A 113 12.36 3.36 -7.05
C ARG A 113 11.99 2.09 -6.30
N TRP A 114 10.81 2.13 -5.68
CA TRP A 114 10.12 0.92 -5.24
C TRP A 114 9.15 0.46 -6.33
N VAL A 115 9.19 -0.84 -6.62
CA VAL A 115 8.31 -1.45 -7.62
C VAL A 115 7.57 -2.60 -6.96
N LEU A 116 6.24 -2.58 -7.07
CA LEU A 116 5.38 -3.70 -6.71
C LEU A 116 5.71 -4.86 -7.65
N ASN A 117 6.22 -5.95 -7.08
CA ASN A 117 6.64 -7.13 -7.84
C ASN A 117 5.70 -8.32 -7.65
N ARG A 118 5.07 -8.44 -6.48
CA ARG A 118 4.15 -9.54 -6.17
C ARG A 118 2.98 -9.07 -5.33
N VAL A 119 1.80 -9.63 -5.59
CA VAL A 119 0.64 -9.59 -4.69
C VAL A 119 0.15 -11.01 -4.46
N ALA A 120 0.16 -11.45 -3.21
CA ALA A 120 -0.31 -12.77 -2.81
C ALA A 120 -1.57 -12.66 -1.94
N PHE A 121 -2.52 -13.56 -2.12
CA PHE A 121 -3.75 -13.66 -1.36
C PHE A 121 -4.18 -15.13 -1.26
N GLU A 122 -5.22 -15.43 -0.51
CA GLU A 122 -5.63 -16.81 -0.21
C GLU A 122 -5.81 -17.71 -1.45
N ARG A 123 -6.30 -17.15 -2.56
CA ARG A 123 -6.64 -17.91 -3.76
C ARG A 123 -5.57 -17.90 -4.84
N GLY A 124 -4.47 -17.16 -4.65
CA GLY A 124 -3.43 -17.10 -5.67
C GLY A 124 -2.37 -16.04 -5.42
N THR A 125 -1.40 -16.04 -6.33
CA THR A 125 -0.29 -15.10 -6.33
C THR A 125 -0.15 -14.52 -7.73
N PHE A 126 -0.02 -13.21 -7.80
CA PHE A 126 0.39 -12.48 -8.99
C PHE A 126 1.86 -12.11 -8.83
N ASP A 127 2.70 -12.66 -9.70
CA ASP A 127 4.15 -12.46 -9.73
C ASP A 127 4.57 -11.61 -10.94
N ASN A 128 5.82 -11.13 -10.92
CA ASN A 128 6.42 -10.35 -12.01
C ASN A 128 5.63 -9.08 -12.35
N LEU A 129 4.98 -8.49 -11.35
CA LEU A 129 4.39 -7.17 -11.47
C LEU A 129 5.50 -6.13 -11.65
N ASN A 130 5.21 -5.07 -12.40
CA ASN A 130 6.14 -4.00 -12.68
C ASN A 130 5.45 -2.64 -12.52
N ILE A 131 4.88 -2.41 -11.33
CA ILE A 131 4.12 -1.19 -11.02
C ILE A 131 4.94 -0.36 -10.03
N VAL A 132 5.35 0.84 -10.46
CA VAL A 132 6.16 1.74 -9.62
C VAL A 132 5.29 2.35 -8.52
N ALA A 133 5.78 2.30 -7.28
CA ALA A 133 5.14 2.92 -6.14
C ALA A 133 5.45 4.42 -6.10
N ARG A 134 4.43 5.25 -6.32
CA ARG A 134 4.52 6.72 -6.42
C ARG A 134 3.70 7.40 -5.35
#